data_AF-E6UH39-F1
#
_entry.id   AF-E6UH39-F1
#
_cell.length_a   1.000
_cell.length_b   1.000
_cell.length_c   1.000
_cell.angle_alpha   90.00
_cell.angle_beta   90.00
_cell.angle_gamma   90.00
#
_symmetry.space_group_name_H-M   'P 1'
#
loop_
_entity.id
_entity.type
_entity.pdbx_description
1 polymer ?
#
loop_
_entity_poly.entity_id
_entity_poly.type
_entity_poly.pdbx_seq_one_letter_code
_entity_poly.pdbx_strand_id
1 'polypeptide(L)' 'MKIWKKIMVSSGSALATLALSLGVSNSKKACIFWYHQPKEPDGISKFSK' A
#
# COMPACT_ATOMS: atom_id res chain seq x y z
N MET A 1 8.72 1.37 36.11
CA MET A 1 9.29 1.74 34.79
C MET A 1 9.68 0.56 33.88
N LYS A 2 10.13 -0.60 34.40
CA LYS A 2 10.60 -1.74 33.56
C LYS A 2 9.50 -2.44 32.74
N ILE A 3 8.27 -2.59 33.29
CA ILE A 3 7.14 -3.25 32.62
C ILE A 3 6.71 -2.48 31.35
N TRP A 4 6.56 -1.16 31.44
CA TRP A 4 6.11 -0.31 30.32
C TRP A 4 7.10 -0.32 29.15
N LYS A 5 8.42 -0.36 29.44
CA LYS A 5 9.44 -0.53 28.40
C LYS A 5 9.35 -1.90 27.71
N LYS A 6 9.03 -2.97 28.46
CA LYS A 6 8.91 -4.33 27.90
C LYS A 6 7.70 -4.44 26.95
N ILE A 7 6.58 -3.81 27.31
CA ILE A 7 5.37 -3.75 26.47
C ILE A 7 5.66 -2.95 25.20
N MET A 8 6.25 -1.75 25.32
CA MET A 8 6.59 -0.89 24.18
C MET A 8 7.53 -1.57 23.17
N VAL A 9 8.53 -2.31 23.65
CA VAL A 9 9.45 -3.07 22.80
C VAL A 9 8.74 -4.27 22.15
N SER A 10 7.81 -4.93 22.83
CA SER A 10 7.03 -6.04 22.24
C SER A 10 6.06 -5.57 21.15
N SER A 11 5.47 -4.39 21.32
CA SER A 11 4.56 -3.77 20.35
C SER A 11 5.30 -3.24 19.11
N GLY A 12 6.59 -2.91 19.25
CA GLY A 12 7.43 -2.43 18.14
C GLY A 12 7.53 -3.45 17.00
N SER A 13 7.72 -4.73 17.32
CA SER A 13 7.79 -5.80 16.31
C SER A 13 6.46 -5.97 15.57
N ALA A 14 5.33 -5.90 16.28
CA ALA A 14 4.00 -5.97 15.69
C ALA A 14 3.72 -4.76 14.78
N LEU A 15 4.08 -3.56 15.23
CA LEU A 15 3.93 -2.32 14.46
C LEU A 15 4.81 -2.32 13.20
N ALA A 16 6.04 -2.81 13.28
CA ALA A 16 6.93 -2.96 12.14
C ALA A 16 6.37 -3.96 11.11
N THR A 17 5.82 -5.08 11.58
CA THR A 17 5.19 -6.09 10.72
C THR A 17 3.93 -5.54 10.03
N LEU A 18 3.14 -4.73 10.75
CA LEU A 18 1.99 -4.00 10.21
C LEU A 18 2.41 -2.95 9.17
N ALA A 19 3.43 -2.14 9.45
CA ALA A 19 3.94 -1.15 8.49
C ALA A 19 4.49 -1.82 7.23
N LEU A 20 5.22 -2.93 7.38
CA LEU A 20 5.74 -3.71 6.26
C LEU A 20 4.61 -4.32 5.41
N SER A 21 3.59 -4.91 6.05
CA SER A 21 2.44 -5.50 5.35
C SER A 21 1.55 -4.46 4.66
N LEU A 22 1.34 -3.29 5.27
CA LEU A 22 0.67 -2.15 4.63
C LEU A 22 1.47 -1.60 3.44
N GLY A 23 2.80 -1.49 3.57
CA GLY A 23 3.67 -1.08 2.46
C GLY A 23 3.62 -2.05 1.28
N VAL A 24 3.80 -3.35 1.54
CA VAL A 24 3.81 -4.39 0.49
C VAL A 24 2.45 -4.56 -0.18
N SER A 25 1.34 -4.41 0.55
CA SER A 25 -0.01 -4.50 -0.01
C SER A 25 -0.36 -3.30 -0.90
N ASN A 26 0.12 -2.10 -0.56
CA ASN A 26 -0.09 -0.91 -1.38
C ASN A 26 0.67 -0.99 -2.72
N SER A 27 1.91 -1.45 -2.71
CA SER A 27 2.70 -1.62 -3.94
C SER A 27 2.07 -2.62 -4.92
N LYS A 28 1.54 -3.74 -4.43
CA LYS A 28 0.87 -4.73 -5.29
C LYS A 28 -0.40 -4.19 -5.94
N LYS A 29 -1.21 -3.43 -5.20
CA LYS A 29 -2.43 -2.79 -5.73
C LYS A 29 -2.10 -1.72 -6.79
N ALA A 30 -1.04 -0.95 -6.59
CA ALA A 30 -0.59 0.04 -7.56
C ALA A 30 -0.13 -0.61 -8.88
N CYS A 31 0.57 -1.75 -8.83
CA CYS A 31 0.94 -2.49 -10.04
C CYS A 31 -0.30 -3.04 -10.76
N ILE A 32 -1.25 -3.65 -10.03
CA ILE A 32 -2.50 -4.17 -10.62
C ILE A 32 -3.33 -3.05 -11.24
N PHE A 33 -3.36 -1.86 -10.63
CA PHE A 33 -4.06 -0.70 -11.17
C PHE A 33 -3.55 -0.30 -12.57
N TRP A 34 -2.23 -0.33 -12.78
CA TRP A 34 -1.65 -0.01 -14.09
C TRP A 34 -2.00 -1.05 -15.16
N TYR A 35 -2.00 -2.34 -14.81
CA TYR A 35 -2.33 -3.42 -15.74
C TYR A 35 -3.84 -3.55 -16.04
N HIS A 36 -4.69 -3.13 -15.11
CA HIS A 36 -6.15 -3.17 -15.25
C HIS A 36 -6.75 -1.80 -15.56
N GLN A 37 -5.97 -0.87 -16.15
CA GLN A 37 -6.55 0.37 -16.63
C GLN A 37 -7.66 0.06 -17.64
N PRO A 38 -8.86 0.63 -17.46
CA PRO A 38 -9.91 0.52 -18.46
C PRO A 38 -9.40 1.13 -19.77
N LYS A 39 -9.78 0.54 -20.90
CA LYS A 39 -9.50 1.12 -22.22
C LYS A 39 -10.05 2.54 -22.26
N GLU A 40 -9.29 3.45 -22.86
CA GLU A 40 -9.76 4.82 -23.06
C GLU A 40 -11.14 4.80 -23.76
N PRO A 41 -12.13 5.55 -23.24
CA PRO A 41 -13.42 5.66 -23.90
C PRO A 41 -13.28 6.29 -25.28
N ASP A 42 -14.07 5.79 -26.25
CA ASP A 42 -14.02 6.25 -27.64
C ASP A 42 -14.21 7.77 -27.80
N GLY A 43 -14.96 8.40 -26.89
CA GLY A 43 -15.16 9.85 -26.87
C GLY A 43 -13.92 10.67 -26.52
N ILE A 44 -12.93 10.09 -25.85
CA ILE A 44 -11.70 10.77 -25.42
C ILE A 44 -10.58 10.61 -26.45
N SER A 45 -10.65 9.58 -27.30
CA SER A 45 -9.70 9.34 -28.40
C SER A 45 -9.49 10.54 -29.32
N LYS A 46 -10.51 11.39 -29.48
CA LYS A 46 -10.50 12.62 -30.31
C LYS A 46 -9.62 13.74 -29.74
N PHE A 47 -9.25 13.64 -28.46
CA PHE A 47 -8.40 14.59 -27.75
C PHE A 47 -7.00 14.00 -27.47
N SER A 48 -6.77 12.73 -27.83
CA SER A 48 -5.45 12.11 -27.82
C SER A 48 -4.67 12.65 -29.02
N LYS A 49 -3.44 13.11 -28.77
CA LYS A 49 -2.66 13.98 -29.66
C LYS A 49 -2.07 13.26 -30.86
#